data_AF-A0A9X6K9R6-F1
#
_entry.id   AF-A0A9X6K9R6-F1
#
_cell.length_a   1.000
_cell.length_b   1.000
_cell.length_c   1.000
_cell.angle_alpha   90.00
_cell.angle_beta   90.00
_cell.angle_gamma   90.00
#
_symmetry.space_group_name_H-M   'P 1'
#
loop_
_entity.id
_entity.type
_entity.pdbx_description
1 polymer ?
#
loop_
_entity_poly.entity_id
_entity_poly.type
_entity_poly.pdbx_seq_one_letter_code
_entity_poly.pdbx_strand_id
1 'polypeptide(L)'
;MLNALEVILFLASIVSIIVLIIGLLLPKLVLRGEKINRLRVVKIYLSTALISFIICMICINLNPDHKSSNNQTKKTIAPTTSSSQWKSKITEIASSDKTPNEKFDEISIYSHSYKPTKDEIKTFGDEIIKEYTNKTYIKDVSNHEYMLTSIFKSEVVERNASEKPLKDFAFDFWQNSKYNYRGVENATSTATQANERQMDKALRKMNK
;
A
#
# COMPACT_ATOMS: atom_id res chain seq x y z
N MET A 1 19.21 -11.79 19.83
CA MET A 1 19.50 -10.82 20.91
C MET A 1 19.24 -9.45 20.33
N LEU A 2 18.31 -8.66 20.90
CA LEU A 2 18.07 -7.30 20.43
C LEU A 2 19.37 -6.50 20.59
N ASN A 3 19.77 -5.78 19.55
CA ASN A 3 20.95 -4.93 19.63
C ASN A 3 20.70 -3.84 20.69
N ALA A 4 21.73 -3.43 21.44
CA ALA A 4 21.61 -2.37 22.45
C ALA A 4 20.97 -1.09 21.87
N LEU A 5 21.22 -0.81 20.59
CA LEU A 5 20.60 0.28 19.84
C LEU A 5 19.08 0.12 19.68
N GLU A 6 18.59 -1.09 19.40
CA GLU A 6 17.15 -1.38 19.24
C GLU A 6 16.41 -1.24 20.58
N VAL A 7 17.04 -1.66 21.68
CA VAL A 7 16.48 -1.49 23.03
C VAL A 7 16.38 -0.01 23.39
N ILE A 8 17.40 0.79 23.08
CA ILE A 8 17.40 2.24 23.34
C ILE A 8 16.32 2.95 22.52
N LEU A 9 16.16 2.59 21.24
CA LEU A 9 15.12 3.17 20.38
C LEU A 9 13.71 2.79 20.85
N PHE A 10 13.52 1.55 21.30
CA PHE A 10 12.25 1.10 21.87
C PHE A 10 11.89 1.84 23.16
N LEU A 11 12.85 2.03 24.06
CA LEU A 11 12.65 2.79 25.30
C LEU A 11 12.36 4.27 25.02
N ALA A 12 13.07 4.90 24.06
CA ALA A 12 12.82 6.28 23.65
C ALA A 12 11.43 6.47 23.04
N SER A 13 10.93 5.47 22.30
CA SER A 13 9.57 5.45 21.76
C SER A 13 8.51 5.39 22.87
N ILE A 14 8.69 4.51 23.86
CA ILE A 14 7.77 4.39 25.00
C ILE A 14 7.69 5.70 25.79
N VAL A 15 8.84 6.32 26.09
CA VAL A 15 8.88 7.61 26.81
C VAL A 15 8.14 8.70 26.03
N SER A 16 8.33 8.76 24.71
CA SER A 16 7.64 9.73 23.85
C SER A 16 6.12 9.53 23.84
N ILE A 17 5.65 8.28 23.84
CA ILE A 17 4.21 7.95 23.91
C ILE A 17 3.63 8.37 25.26
N ILE A 18 4.34 8.12 26.37
CA ILE A 18 3.90 8.52 27.71
C ILE A 18 3.75 10.04 27.81
N VAL A 19 4.73 10.80 27.29
CA VAL A 19 4.68 12.27 27.26
C VAL A 19 3.49 12.77 26.43
N LEU A 20 3.19 12.12 25.29
CA LEU A 20 2.02 12.45 24.46
C LEU A 20 0.69 12.19 25.19
N ILE A 21 0.58 11.05 25.88
CA ILE A 21 -0.63 10.70 26.64
C ILE A 21 -0.86 11.70 27.78
N ILE A 22 0.19 12.07 28.51
CA ILE A 22 0.12 13.06 29.60
C ILE A 22 -0.30 14.43 29.05
N GLY A 23 0.29 14.88 27.93
CA GLY A 23 -0.07 16.15 27.31
C GLY A 23 -1.52 16.21 26.79
N LEU A 24 -2.05 15.08 26.32
CA LEU A 24 -3.42 14.97 25.81
C LEU A 24 -4.46 14.91 26.94
N LEU A 25 -4.19 14.12 27.99
CA LEU A 25 -5.15 13.85 29.06
C LEU A 25 -5.09 14.88 30.20
N LEU A 26 -3.91 15.45 30.46
CA LEU A 26 -3.68 16.39 31.56
C LEU A 26 -3.07 17.72 31.07
N PRO A 27 -3.71 18.42 30.12
CA PRO A 27 -3.15 19.64 29.52
C PRO A 27 -2.93 20.75 30.56
N LYS A 28 -3.73 20.80 31.62
CA LYS A 28 -3.60 21.76 32.73
C LYS A 28 -2.33 21.56 33.57
N LEU A 29 -1.76 20.35 33.58
CA LEU A 29 -0.55 20.03 34.35
C LEU A 29 0.72 20.46 33.60
N VAL A 30 0.72 20.32 32.27
CA VAL A 30 1.87 20.64 31.40
C VAL A 30 1.89 22.11 30.98
N LEU A 31 0.72 22.72 30.75
CA LEU A 31 0.60 24.10 30.31
C LEU A 31 0.09 24.96 31.47
N ARG A 32 1.05 25.40 32.30
CA ARG A 32 0.78 26.32 33.42
C ARG A 32 0.38 27.70 32.86
N GLY A 33 -0.91 28.02 32.89
CA GLY A 33 -1.34 29.41 33.07
C GLY A 33 -1.95 30.18 31.88
N GLU A 34 -2.23 29.59 30.71
CA GLU A 34 -2.95 30.31 29.65
C GLU A 34 -4.27 29.64 29.25
N LYS A 35 -5.28 30.45 28.93
CA LYS A 35 -6.55 30.03 28.31
C LYS A 35 -6.31 29.56 26.87
N ILE A 36 -5.55 28.47 26.70
CA ILE A 36 -5.22 27.93 25.38
C ILE A 36 -6.37 27.03 24.93
N ASN A 37 -6.93 27.32 23.75
CA ASN A 37 -7.95 26.48 23.15
C ASN A 37 -7.42 25.06 22.94
N ARG A 38 -8.18 24.05 23.39
CA ARG A 38 -7.89 22.61 23.25
C ARG A 38 -7.45 22.24 21.82
N LEU A 39 -8.01 22.92 20.82
CA LEU A 39 -7.68 22.74 19.41
C LEU A 39 -6.25 23.21 19.03
N ARG A 40 -5.72 24.27 19.66
CA ARG A 40 -4.32 24.70 19.44
C ARG A 40 -3.33 23.73 20.06
N VAL A 41 -3.66 23.22 21.25
CA VAL A 41 -2.85 22.22 21.95
C VAL A 41 -2.74 20.94 21.13
N VAL A 42 -3.87 20.43 20.60
CA VAL A 42 -3.88 19.25 19.72
C VAL A 42 -3.03 19.46 18.46
N LYS A 43 -3.08 20.65 17.84
CA LYS A 43 -2.26 20.96 16.65
C LYS A 43 -0.76 20.97 16.95
N ILE A 44 -0.35 21.54 18.09
CA ILE A 44 1.06 21.56 18.50
C ILE A 44 1.56 20.13 18.74
N TYR A 45 0.81 19.32 19.50
CA TYR A 45 1.19 17.94 19.77
C TYR A 45 1.21 17.06 18.52
N LEU A 46 0.25 17.22 17.60
CA LEU A 46 0.24 16.50 16.33
C LEU A 46 1.46 16.86 15.48
N SER A 47 1.86 18.14 15.47
CA SER A 47 3.06 18.60 14.78
C SER A 47 4.34 18.01 15.40
N THR A 48 4.45 17.99 16.73
CA THR A 48 5.62 17.44 17.42
C THR A 48 5.74 15.92 17.25
N ALA A 49 4.62 15.18 17.27
CA ALA A 49 4.61 13.73 17.04
C ALA A 49 5.05 13.35 15.62
N LEU A 50 4.60 14.11 14.61
CA LEU A 50 4.99 13.93 13.20
C LEU A 50 6.50 14.13 13.00
N ILE A 51 7.08 15.17 13.61
CA ILE A 51 8.51 15.45 13.52
C ILE A 51 9.32 14.33 14.19
N SER A 52 8.90 13.85 15.36
CA SER A 52 9.56 12.72 16.04
C SER A 52 9.53 11.44 15.21
N PHE A 53 8.41 11.15 14.54
CA PHE A 53 8.28 9.96 13.68
C PHE A 53 9.22 10.01 12.47
N ILE A 54 9.35 11.19 11.84
CA ILE A 54 10.26 11.40 10.70
C ILE A 54 11.72 11.22 11.14
N ILE A 55 12.11 11.74 12.30
CA ILE A 55 13.47 11.56 12.84
C ILE A 55 13.77 10.08 13.10
N CYS A 56 12.83 9.32 13.69
CA CYS A 56 12.99 7.89 13.90
C CYS A 56 13.18 7.12 12.57
N MET A 57 12.43 7.45 11.53
CA MET A 57 12.58 6.83 10.20
C MET A 57 13.94 7.14 9.55
N ILE A 58 14.47 8.35 9.76
CA ILE A 58 15.81 8.72 9.28
C ILE A 58 16.89 7.95 10.04
N CYS A 59 16.76 7.80 11.36
CA CYS A 59 17.72 7.06 12.19
C CYS A 59 17.76 5.55 11.87
N ILE A 60 16.62 4.94 11.50
CA ILE A 60 16.57 3.53 11.08
C ILE A 60 17.29 3.33 9.73
N ASN A 61 17.24 4.31 8.82
CA ASN A 61 17.84 4.22 7.49
C ASN A 61 19.34 4.62 7.43
N LEU A 62 19.93 5.12 8.51
CA LEU A 62 21.32 5.62 8.55
C LEU A 62 22.31 4.68 9.25
N ASN A 63 21.96 3.42 9.54
CA ASN A 63 22.91 2.46 10.13
C ASN A 63 23.85 1.91 9.04
N PRO A 64 25.14 2.31 8.97
CA PRO A 64 26.04 1.92 7.91
C PRO A 64 26.88 0.74 8.41
N ASP A 65 26.27 -0.42 8.63
CA ASP A 65 27.07 -1.62 8.91
C ASP A 65 26.41 -2.93 8.50
N HIS A 66 25.85 -2.96 7.30
CA HIS A 66 25.57 -4.23 6.63
C HIS A 66 26.56 -4.47 5.48
N LYS A 67 27.77 -4.88 5.84
CA LYS A 67 28.67 -5.58 4.92
C LYS A 67 27.98 -6.88 4.48
N SER A 68 27.49 -6.90 3.24
CA SER A 68 27.37 -8.15 2.47
C SER A 68 28.27 -8.04 1.26
N SER A 69 29.41 -8.72 1.37
CA SER A 69 30.29 -9.04 0.26
C SER A 69 29.63 -10.13 -0.58
N ASN A 70 29.29 -9.84 -1.83
CA ASN A 70 29.49 -10.82 -2.89
C ASN A 70 29.79 -10.13 -4.23
N ASN A 71 30.99 -10.40 -4.74
CA ASN A 71 31.41 -10.04 -6.09
C ASN A 71 30.77 -11.01 -7.09
N GLN A 72 29.99 -10.50 -8.05
CA GLN A 72 29.95 -11.14 -9.36
C GLN A 72 29.58 -10.16 -10.48
N THR A 73 30.63 -9.79 -11.21
CA THR A 73 30.73 -9.75 -12.68
C THR A 73 29.61 -9.05 -13.45
N LYS A 74 29.95 -7.83 -13.89
CA LYS A 74 29.39 -7.09 -15.02
C LYS A 74 29.28 -8.00 -16.25
N LYS A 75 28.06 -8.44 -16.58
CA LYS A 75 27.72 -8.98 -17.90
C LYS A 75 26.58 -8.15 -18.48
N THR A 76 26.92 -7.36 -19.49
CA THR A 76 25.98 -6.71 -20.39
C THR A 76 25.06 -7.77 -21.00
N ILE A 77 23.76 -7.68 -20.74
CA ILE A 77 22.73 -8.42 -21.47
C ILE A 77 21.62 -7.43 -21.84
N ALA A 78 21.27 -7.45 -23.12
CA ALA A 78 20.19 -6.69 -23.73
C ALA A 78 18.81 -7.02 -23.13
N PRO A 79 17.79 -6.15 -23.28
CA PRO A 79 16.59 -6.18 -22.45
C PRO A 79 15.57 -7.19 -22.99
N THR A 80 15.42 -8.33 -22.31
CA THR A 80 14.31 -9.26 -22.59
C THR A 80 13.90 -10.06 -21.35
N THR A 81 13.48 -9.42 -20.24
CA THR A 81 12.87 -10.18 -19.11
C THR A 81 12.01 -9.38 -18.10
N SER A 82 11.31 -8.29 -18.48
CA SER A 82 10.43 -7.58 -17.52
C SER A 82 9.15 -8.37 -17.18
N SER A 83 8.54 -9.04 -18.17
CA SER A 83 7.24 -9.73 -18.02
C SER A 83 7.24 -10.90 -17.02
N SER A 84 8.43 -11.44 -16.67
CA SER A 84 8.54 -12.63 -15.81
C SER A 84 8.65 -12.30 -14.32
N GLN A 85 9.19 -11.13 -13.94
CA GLN A 85 9.61 -10.91 -12.56
C GLN A 85 8.44 -10.64 -11.61
N TRP A 86 7.47 -9.84 -12.03
CA TRP A 86 6.30 -9.55 -11.20
C TRP A 86 5.41 -10.79 -11.01
N LYS A 87 5.28 -11.63 -12.03
CA LYS A 87 4.52 -12.89 -11.93
C LYS A 87 5.11 -13.81 -10.86
N SER A 88 6.42 -14.05 -10.92
CA SER A 88 7.11 -14.86 -9.91
C SER A 88 6.90 -14.31 -8.49
N LYS A 89 6.94 -12.98 -8.32
CA LYS A 89 6.72 -12.38 -7.00
C LYS A 89 5.28 -12.59 -6.50
N ILE A 90 4.30 -12.51 -7.37
CA ILE A 90 2.90 -12.77 -7.01
C ILE A 90 2.70 -14.24 -6.63
N THR A 91 3.25 -15.18 -7.42
CA THR A 91 3.19 -16.61 -7.11
C THR A 91 3.84 -16.92 -5.76
N GLU A 92 4.98 -16.29 -5.44
CA GLU A 92 5.66 -16.41 -4.14
C GLU A 92 4.76 -15.93 -2.98
N ILE A 93 4.15 -14.75 -3.11
CA ILE A 93 3.25 -14.20 -2.07
C ILE A 93 2.00 -15.08 -1.93
N ALA A 94 1.40 -15.48 -3.04
CA ALA A 94 0.18 -16.28 -3.08
C ALA A 94 0.36 -17.65 -2.42
N SER A 95 1.53 -18.27 -2.62
CA SER A 95 1.84 -19.61 -2.10
C SER A 95 2.31 -19.62 -0.64
N SER A 96 2.47 -18.45 -0.01
CA SER A 96 2.87 -18.35 1.39
C SER A 96 1.74 -18.73 2.35
N ASP A 97 2.09 -19.17 3.56
CA ASP A 97 1.14 -19.52 4.63
C ASP A 97 0.50 -18.28 5.31
N LYS A 98 0.70 -17.10 4.72
CA LYS A 98 0.16 -15.83 5.21
C LYS A 98 -1.34 -15.73 5.03
N THR A 99 -1.97 -14.94 5.90
CA THR A 99 -3.38 -14.58 5.78
C THR A 99 -3.64 -13.73 4.53
N PRO A 100 -4.90 -13.63 4.04
CA PRO A 100 -5.24 -12.74 2.94
C PRO A 100 -4.82 -11.28 3.16
N ASN A 101 -4.89 -10.80 4.41
CA ASN A 101 -4.49 -9.43 4.77
C ASN A 101 -2.99 -9.22 4.62
N GLU A 102 -2.16 -10.13 5.14
CA GLU A 102 -0.70 -10.03 5.02
C GLU A 102 -0.24 -10.18 3.56
N LYS A 103 -0.86 -11.09 2.80
CA LYS A 103 -0.62 -11.22 1.36
C LYS A 103 -0.97 -9.93 0.61
N PHE A 104 -2.09 -9.29 0.98
CA PHE A 104 -2.48 -7.99 0.43
C PHE A 104 -1.44 -6.90 0.78
N ASP A 105 -1.00 -6.83 2.03
CA ASP A 105 -0.03 -5.82 2.48
C ASP A 105 1.30 -5.96 1.70
N GLU A 106 1.77 -7.19 1.49
CA GLU A 106 2.98 -7.45 0.70
C GLU A 106 2.83 -7.09 -0.78
N ILE A 107 1.70 -7.45 -1.41
CA ILE A 107 1.51 -7.10 -2.82
C ILE A 107 1.32 -5.60 -3.01
N SER A 108 0.71 -4.92 -2.05
CA SER A 108 0.56 -3.46 -2.05
C SER A 108 1.93 -2.78 -1.98
N ILE A 109 2.80 -3.18 -1.04
CA ILE A 109 4.18 -2.67 -0.96
C ILE A 109 4.96 -2.92 -2.27
N TYR A 110 4.82 -4.12 -2.85
CA TYR A 110 5.46 -4.44 -4.12
C TYR A 110 4.93 -3.56 -5.27
N SER A 111 3.60 -3.42 -5.39
CA SER A 111 2.95 -2.57 -6.40
C SER A 111 3.38 -1.11 -6.30
N HIS A 112 3.61 -0.61 -5.08
CA HIS A 112 4.07 0.75 -4.83
C HIS A 112 5.47 1.03 -5.37
N SER A 113 6.36 0.04 -5.27
CA SER A 113 7.76 0.12 -5.71
C SER A 113 7.96 -0.32 -7.16
N TYR A 114 6.97 -0.98 -7.77
CA TYR A 114 7.02 -1.42 -9.15
C TYR A 114 7.08 -0.24 -10.12
N LYS A 115 7.99 -0.31 -11.10
CA LYS A 115 8.17 0.71 -12.14
C LYS A 115 7.69 0.13 -13.47
N PRO A 116 6.39 0.27 -13.80
CA PRO A 116 5.86 -0.30 -15.03
C PRO A 116 6.35 0.47 -16.26
N THR A 117 6.45 -0.23 -17.37
CA THR A 117 6.54 0.38 -18.70
C THR A 117 5.18 0.90 -19.15
N LYS A 118 5.15 1.78 -20.17
CA LYS A 118 3.89 2.25 -20.77
C LYS A 118 3.05 1.11 -21.34
N ASP A 119 3.71 0.11 -21.94
CA ASP A 119 3.04 -1.05 -22.52
C ASP A 119 2.42 -1.94 -21.44
N GLU A 120 3.07 -2.08 -20.28
CA GLU A 120 2.49 -2.79 -19.13
C GLU A 120 1.29 -2.06 -18.57
N ILE A 121 1.33 -0.73 -18.43
CA ILE A 121 0.16 0.04 -17.96
C ILE A 121 -1.03 -0.20 -18.90
N LYS A 122 -0.80 -0.14 -20.21
CA LYS A 122 -1.85 -0.41 -21.20
C LYS A 122 -2.37 -1.85 -21.10
N THR A 123 -1.46 -2.83 -21.06
CA THR A 123 -1.80 -4.25 -21.01
C THR A 123 -2.58 -4.58 -19.74
N PHE A 124 -2.10 -4.14 -18.58
CA PHE A 124 -2.78 -4.32 -17.30
C PHE A 124 -4.16 -3.65 -17.31
N GLY A 125 -4.26 -2.44 -17.87
CA GLY A 125 -5.53 -1.73 -18.03
C GLY A 125 -6.55 -2.51 -18.87
N ASP A 126 -6.13 -3.00 -20.05
CA ASP A 126 -6.99 -3.80 -20.92
C ASP A 126 -7.40 -5.14 -20.26
N GLU A 127 -6.49 -5.76 -19.49
CA GLU A 127 -6.77 -6.99 -18.76
C GLU A 127 -7.80 -6.79 -17.63
N ILE A 128 -7.65 -5.76 -16.78
CA ILE A 128 -8.63 -5.52 -15.70
C ILE A 128 -10.01 -5.11 -16.24
N ILE A 129 -10.05 -4.39 -17.38
CA ILE A 129 -11.32 -4.08 -18.07
C ILE A 129 -11.98 -5.36 -18.57
N LYS A 130 -11.19 -6.28 -19.15
CA LYS A 130 -11.70 -7.57 -19.61
C LYS A 130 -12.25 -8.41 -18.46
N GLU A 131 -11.54 -8.51 -17.34
CA GLU A 131 -12.00 -9.24 -16.16
C GLU A 131 -13.32 -8.67 -15.60
N TYR A 132 -13.47 -7.35 -15.58
CA TYR A 132 -14.71 -6.70 -15.16
C TYR A 132 -15.86 -6.95 -16.16
N THR A 133 -15.61 -6.76 -17.45
CA THR A 133 -16.62 -6.92 -18.51
C THR A 133 -17.12 -8.36 -18.60
N ASN A 134 -16.23 -9.33 -18.37
CA ASN A 134 -16.56 -10.75 -18.32
C ASN A 134 -17.18 -11.18 -16.99
N LYS A 135 -17.29 -10.28 -16.00
CA LYS A 135 -17.81 -10.56 -14.65
C LYS A 135 -17.05 -11.69 -13.93
N THR A 136 -15.74 -11.77 -14.13
CA THR A 136 -14.86 -12.79 -13.54
C THR A 136 -14.05 -12.29 -12.35
N TYR A 137 -13.78 -10.98 -12.28
CA TYR A 137 -12.76 -10.37 -11.39
C TYR A 137 -12.87 -10.62 -9.87
N ILE A 138 -14.05 -11.00 -9.36
CA ILE A 138 -14.28 -11.37 -7.94
C ILE A 138 -15.09 -12.67 -7.79
N LYS A 139 -15.11 -13.51 -8.83
CA LYS A 139 -15.92 -14.74 -8.84
C LYS A 139 -15.37 -15.82 -7.90
N ASP A 140 -14.03 -15.91 -7.79
CA ASP A 140 -13.34 -16.83 -6.90
C ASP A 140 -12.33 -16.06 -6.03
N VAL A 141 -12.84 -15.49 -4.94
CA VAL A 141 -12.04 -14.72 -3.98
C VAL A 141 -11.06 -15.59 -3.19
N SER A 142 -11.22 -16.92 -3.20
CA SER A 142 -10.33 -17.85 -2.52
C SER A 142 -9.05 -18.15 -3.30
N ASN A 143 -9.04 -17.86 -4.60
CA ASN A 143 -7.87 -17.99 -5.45
C ASN A 143 -6.88 -16.83 -5.21
N HIS A 144 -5.92 -17.05 -4.30
CA HIS A 144 -4.94 -16.04 -3.91
C HIS A 144 -4.15 -15.47 -5.09
N GLU A 145 -3.61 -16.32 -5.96
CA GLU A 145 -2.76 -15.87 -7.07
C GLU A 145 -3.56 -15.00 -8.05
N TYR A 146 -4.79 -15.40 -8.37
CA TYR A 146 -5.67 -14.63 -9.24
C TYR A 146 -6.06 -13.28 -8.61
N MET A 147 -6.46 -13.27 -7.34
CA MET A 147 -6.86 -12.04 -6.66
C MET A 147 -5.70 -11.07 -6.49
N LEU A 148 -4.53 -11.56 -6.07
CA LEU A 148 -3.32 -10.75 -5.92
C LEU A 148 -2.82 -10.23 -7.27
N THR A 149 -2.97 -11.00 -8.35
CA THR A 149 -2.70 -10.53 -9.72
C THR A 149 -3.61 -9.37 -10.10
N SER A 150 -4.91 -9.49 -9.83
CA SER A 150 -5.90 -8.46 -10.14
C SER A 150 -5.67 -7.18 -9.33
N ILE A 151 -5.33 -7.32 -8.04
CA ILE A 151 -4.97 -6.21 -7.14
C ILE A 151 -3.69 -5.53 -7.62
N PHE A 152 -2.63 -6.28 -7.91
CA PHE A 152 -1.37 -5.74 -8.42
C PHE A 152 -1.57 -4.92 -9.69
N LYS A 153 -2.24 -5.51 -10.70
CA LYS A 153 -2.45 -4.85 -11.99
C LYS A 153 -3.26 -3.56 -11.84
N SER A 154 -4.36 -3.60 -11.08
CA SER A 154 -5.21 -2.42 -10.89
C SER A 154 -4.53 -1.31 -10.09
N GLU A 155 -3.75 -1.65 -9.05
CA GLU A 155 -3.00 -0.66 -8.28
C GLU A 155 -1.86 -0.03 -9.11
N VAL A 156 -1.16 -0.83 -9.91
CA VAL A 156 -0.14 -0.33 -10.84
C VAL A 156 -0.75 0.61 -11.88
N VAL A 157 -1.92 0.27 -12.44
CA VAL A 157 -2.61 1.12 -13.42
C VAL A 157 -3.12 2.40 -12.77
N GLU A 158 -3.78 2.33 -11.61
CA GLU A 158 -4.30 3.51 -10.89
C GLU A 158 -3.19 4.54 -10.64
N ARG A 159 -2.02 4.09 -10.21
CA ARG A 159 -0.91 5.00 -9.86
C ARG A 159 -0.22 5.61 -11.06
N ASN A 160 -0.17 4.89 -12.20
CA ASN A 160 0.73 5.23 -13.31
C ASN A 160 0.03 5.63 -14.62
N ALA A 161 -1.27 5.33 -14.79
CA ALA A 161 -1.98 5.75 -16.00
C ALA A 161 -2.09 7.28 -16.07
N SER A 162 -1.92 7.84 -17.26
CA SER A 162 -2.09 9.28 -17.52
C SER A 162 -3.56 9.66 -17.73
N GLU A 163 -4.36 8.74 -18.24
CA GLU A 163 -5.77 8.99 -18.58
C GLU A 163 -6.66 8.86 -17.35
N LYS A 164 -7.32 9.95 -16.97
CA LYS A 164 -8.21 9.97 -15.80
C LYS A 164 -9.28 8.87 -15.82
N PRO A 165 -9.99 8.59 -16.93
CA PRO A 165 -10.98 7.51 -16.94
C PRO A 165 -10.40 6.13 -16.61
N LEU A 166 -9.21 5.80 -17.10
CA LEU A 166 -8.55 4.53 -16.79
C LEU A 166 -8.10 4.48 -15.32
N LYS A 167 -7.59 5.59 -14.77
CA LYS A 167 -7.26 5.69 -13.34
C LYS A 167 -8.49 5.48 -12.46
N ASP A 168 -9.59 6.18 -12.77
CA ASP A 168 -10.86 6.08 -12.04
C ASP A 168 -11.36 4.62 -12.07
N PHE A 169 -11.37 4.00 -13.26
CA PHE A 169 -11.74 2.58 -13.41
C PHE A 169 -10.86 1.66 -12.56
N ALA A 170 -9.54 1.82 -12.64
CA ALA A 170 -8.59 0.97 -11.93
C ALA A 170 -8.70 1.13 -10.41
N PHE A 171 -8.98 2.34 -9.92
CA PHE A 171 -9.23 2.61 -8.50
C PHE A 171 -10.45 1.83 -7.99
N ASP A 172 -11.59 1.93 -8.66
CA ASP A 172 -12.82 1.25 -8.25
C ASP A 172 -12.69 -0.28 -8.36
N PHE A 173 -12.01 -0.77 -9.39
CA PHE A 173 -11.66 -2.18 -9.56
C PHE A 173 -10.77 -2.69 -8.42
N TRP A 174 -9.72 -1.93 -8.08
CA TRP A 174 -8.81 -2.25 -6.98
C TRP A 174 -9.53 -2.28 -5.64
N GLN A 175 -10.40 -1.31 -5.37
CA GLN A 175 -11.21 -1.27 -4.14
C GLN A 175 -12.06 -2.54 -4.01
N ASN A 176 -12.79 -2.91 -5.05
CA ASN A 176 -13.60 -4.12 -5.04
C ASN A 176 -12.75 -5.38 -4.87
N SER A 177 -11.66 -5.51 -5.63
CA SER A 177 -10.75 -6.65 -5.56
C SER A 177 -10.16 -6.80 -4.15
N LYS A 178 -9.68 -5.70 -3.56
CA LYS A 178 -9.11 -5.66 -2.20
C LYS A 178 -10.12 -6.07 -1.15
N TYR A 179 -11.29 -5.43 -1.10
CA TYR A 179 -12.22 -5.64 0.02
C TYR A 179 -12.91 -7.01 -0.05
N ASN A 180 -13.17 -7.52 -1.26
CA ASN A 180 -13.68 -8.88 -1.44
C ASN A 180 -12.62 -9.93 -1.08
N TYR A 181 -11.37 -9.75 -1.53
CA TYR A 181 -10.27 -10.67 -1.19
C TYR A 181 -9.98 -10.72 0.31
N ARG A 182 -10.04 -9.58 0.99
CA ARG A 182 -9.81 -9.47 2.44
C ARG A 182 -11.01 -9.88 3.29
N GLY A 183 -12.13 -10.28 2.67
CA GLY A 183 -13.35 -10.68 3.36
C GLY A 183 -14.07 -9.53 4.10
N VAL A 184 -13.78 -8.27 3.75
CA VAL A 184 -14.46 -7.09 4.30
C VAL A 184 -15.80 -6.87 3.61
N GLU A 185 -15.84 -7.16 2.30
CA GLU A 185 -17.01 -7.02 1.45
C GLU A 185 -17.28 -8.33 0.71
N ASN A 186 -18.43 -8.40 0.03
CA ASN A 186 -18.76 -9.50 -0.87
C ASN A 186 -19.33 -8.97 -2.19
N ALA A 187 -19.48 -9.86 -3.17
CA ALA A 187 -19.90 -9.51 -4.53
C ALA A 187 -21.26 -8.79 -4.60
N THR A 188 -22.11 -8.97 -3.59
CA THR A 188 -23.46 -8.38 -3.54
C THR A 188 -23.56 -7.15 -2.64
N SER A 189 -22.47 -6.73 -2.01
CA SER A 189 -22.51 -5.61 -1.09
C SER A 189 -22.79 -4.29 -1.81
N THR A 190 -23.46 -3.36 -1.11
CA THR A 190 -23.77 -2.03 -1.65
C THR A 190 -22.51 -1.28 -2.07
N ALA A 191 -21.41 -1.46 -1.33
CA ALA A 191 -20.12 -0.87 -1.64
C ALA A 191 -19.53 -1.45 -2.95
N THR A 192 -19.55 -2.78 -3.10
CA THR A 192 -19.13 -3.45 -4.34
C THR A 192 -19.89 -2.91 -5.54
N GLN A 193 -21.23 -2.91 -5.46
CA GLN A 193 -22.09 -2.43 -6.54
C GLN A 193 -21.92 -0.92 -6.81
N ALA A 194 -21.61 -0.11 -5.80
CA ALA A 194 -21.35 1.31 -5.97
C ALA A 194 -20.08 1.56 -6.80
N ASN A 195 -19.01 0.82 -6.51
CA ASN A 195 -17.78 0.87 -7.29
C ASN A 195 -18.01 0.31 -8.70
N GLU A 196 -18.82 -0.74 -8.88
CA GLU A 196 -19.18 -1.22 -10.22
C GLU A 196 -19.89 -0.16 -11.06
N ARG A 197 -20.82 0.62 -10.47
CA ARG A 197 -21.44 1.76 -11.17
C ARG A 197 -20.43 2.84 -11.56
N GLN A 198 -19.38 3.04 -10.78
CA GLN A 198 -18.30 3.97 -11.15
C GLN A 198 -17.41 3.39 -12.25
N MET A 199 -17.10 2.09 -12.21
CA MET A 199 -16.41 1.39 -13.30
C MET A 199 -17.19 1.53 -14.63
N ASP A 200 -18.50 1.30 -14.62
CA ASP A 200 -19.36 1.50 -15.81
C ASP A 200 -19.29 2.95 -16.32
N LYS A 201 -19.26 3.93 -15.42
CA LYS A 201 -19.14 5.35 -15.77
C LYS A 201 -17.79 5.67 -16.39
N ALA A 202 -16.73 5.05 -15.89
CA ALA A 202 -15.38 5.21 -16.42
C ALA A 202 -15.24 4.57 -17.81
N LEU A 203 -15.79 3.36 -18.01
CA LEU A 203 -15.84 2.70 -19.32
C LEU A 203 -16.52 3.55 -20.38
N ARG A 204 -17.70 4.11 -20.08
CA ARG A 204 -18.42 5.04 -20.98
C ARG A 204 -17.56 6.23 -21.40
N LYS A 205 -16.73 6.79 -20.51
CA LYS A 205 -15.81 7.90 -20.83
C LYS A 205 -14.64 7.48 -21.71
N MET A 206 -14.30 6.19 -21.74
CA MET A 206 -13.28 5.61 -22.62
C MET A 206 -13.85 5.08 -23.95
N ASN A 207 -15.17 5.19 -24.16
CA ASN A 207 -15.89 4.54 -25.26
C ASN A 207 -15.68 3.02 -25.29
N LYS A 208 -15.70 2.39 -24.11
CA LYS A 208 -15.62 0.94 -23.90
C LYS A 208 -16.90 0.41 -23.26
#